data_AF-A0A364NTY2-F1
#
_entry.id   AF-A0A364NTY2-F1
#
_cell.length_a   1.000
_cell.length_b   1.000
_cell.length_c   1.000
_cell.angle_alpha   90.00
_cell.angle_beta   90.00
_cell.angle_gamma   90.00
#
_symmetry.space_group_name_H-M   'P 1'
#
loop_
_entity.id
_entity.type
_entity.pdbx_description
1 polymer ?
#
loop_
_entity_poly.entity_id
_entity_poly.type
_entity_poly.pdbx_seq_one_letter_code
_entity_poly.pdbx_strand_id
1 'polypeptide(L)'
;MAAKSRTEIIDDIEDCIGRNGGNFGEWYVGFTGSPKAKLFNQHKLKDKGDAWISRLAKDEYEAHEVAEFFRTNRKTKGPGGQPGDNDLYVYAYKMKSHTKP
;
A
#
# COMPACT_ATOMS: atom_id res chain seq x y z
N MET A 1 10.65 -0.66 -13.28
CA MET A 1 9.22 -0.96 -13.10
C MET A 1 8.46 0.05 -13.94
N ALA A 2 7.56 -0.38 -14.82
CA ALA A 2 6.70 0.56 -15.53
C ALA A 2 5.66 1.13 -14.57
N ALA A 3 5.33 2.41 -14.70
CA ALA A 3 4.23 3.01 -13.96
C ALA A 3 2.91 2.34 -14.37
N LYS A 4 2.11 1.95 -13.39
CA LYS A 4 0.79 1.35 -13.58
C LYS A 4 -0.27 2.41 -13.40
N SER A 5 -1.39 2.27 -14.11
CA SER A 5 -2.56 3.14 -13.92
C SER A 5 -3.22 2.85 -12.57
N ARG A 6 -3.94 3.82 -12.00
CA ARG A 6 -4.72 3.68 -10.76
C ARG A 6 -5.48 2.35 -10.65
N THR A 7 -6.26 2.00 -11.67
CA THR A 7 -7.08 0.78 -11.68
C THR A 7 -6.24 -0.49 -11.60
N GLU A 8 -5.10 -0.54 -12.29
CA GLU A 8 -4.21 -1.69 -12.27
C GLU A 8 -3.55 -1.87 -10.89
N ILE A 9 -3.24 -0.76 -10.21
CA ILE A 9 -2.70 -0.81 -8.84
C ILE A 9 -3.77 -1.32 -7.87
N ILE A 10 -5.00 -0.85 -8.01
CA ILE A 10 -6.13 -1.30 -7.18
C ILE A 10 -6.32 -2.81 -7.36
N ASP A 11 -6.47 -3.28 -8.59
CA ASP A 11 -6.67 -4.70 -8.88
C ASP A 11 -5.55 -5.58 -8.31
N ASP A 12 -4.30 -5.16 -8.50
CA ASP A 12 -3.11 -5.89 -8.04
C ASP A 12 -3.01 -5.93 -6.50
N ILE A 13 -3.42 -4.85 -5.81
CA ILE A 13 -3.55 -4.83 -4.34
C ILE A 13 -4.71 -5.73 -3.89
N GLU A 14 -5.87 -5.68 -4.55
CA GLU A 14 -7.03 -6.51 -4.20
C GLU A 14 -6.74 -8.00 -4.38
N ASP A 15 -6.09 -8.39 -5.48
CA ASP A 15 -5.62 -9.77 -5.71
C ASP A 15 -4.63 -10.20 -4.63
N CYS A 16 -3.67 -9.36 -4.27
CA CYS A 16 -2.73 -9.64 -3.18
C CYS A 16 -3.45 -9.83 -1.84
N ILE A 17 -4.40 -8.96 -1.51
CA ILE A 17 -5.22 -9.08 -0.31
C ILE A 17 -5.99 -10.39 -0.32
N GLY A 18 -6.66 -10.70 -1.44
CA GLY A 18 -7.44 -11.93 -1.65
C GLY A 18 -6.61 -13.19 -1.43
N ARG A 19 -5.43 -13.27 -2.06
CA ARG A 19 -4.49 -14.40 -1.93
C ARG A 19 -3.97 -14.61 -0.51
N ASN A 20 -3.98 -13.55 0.30
CA ASN A 20 -3.41 -13.55 1.65
C ASN A 20 -4.47 -13.44 2.77
N GLY A 21 -5.74 -13.75 2.44
CA GLY A 21 -6.83 -13.96 3.39
C GLY A 21 -8.04 -13.02 3.22
N GLY A 22 -7.98 -12.06 2.30
CA GLY A 22 -9.14 -11.25 1.87
C GLY A 22 -9.63 -10.17 2.84
N ASN A 23 -9.04 -10.05 4.03
CA ASN A 23 -9.62 -9.26 5.10
C ASN A 23 -9.05 -7.84 5.15
N PHE A 24 -9.62 -6.90 4.37
CA PHE A 24 -9.11 -5.53 4.18
C PHE A 24 -8.82 -4.75 5.48
N GLY A 25 -9.57 -4.99 6.56
CA GLY A 25 -9.35 -4.31 7.85
C GLY A 25 -8.02 -4.68 8.54
N GLU A 26 -7.40 -5.79 8.15
CA GLU A 26 -6.07 -6.20 8.61
C GLU A 26 -4.95 -5.68 7.69
N TRP A 27 -5.27 -4.89 6.68
CA TRP A 27 -4.28 -4.34 5.75
C TRP A 27 -4.07 -2.86 5.97
N TYR A 28 -2.83 -2.45 5.75
CA TYR A 28 -2.41 -1.08 5.70
C TYR A 28 -2.05 -0.72 4.27
N VAL A 29 -2.62 0.36 3.76
CA VAL A 29 -2.36 0.89 2.43
C VAL A 29 -1.89 2.34 2.59
N GLY A 30 -0.77 2.67 1.96
CA GLY A 30 -0.23 4.02 1.98
C GLY A 30 0.54 4.32 0.71
N PHE A 31 1.03 5.54 0.61
CA PHE A 31 1.89 6.01 -0.48
C PHE A 31 3.22 6.52 0.08
N THR A 32 4.28 6.41 -0.73
CA THR A 32 5.60 6.92 -0.39
C THR A 32 6.51 7.01 -1.61
N GLY A 33 7.52 7.88 -1.58
CA GLY A 33 8.64 7.82 -2.54
C GLY A 33 9.62 6.66 -2.33
N SER A 34 9.56 5.97 -1.18
CA SER A 34 10.51 4.90 -0.83
C SER A 34 9.84 3.73 -0.09
N PRO A 35 9.14 2.82 -0.80
CA PRO A 35 8.30 1.79 -0.19
C PRO A 35 9.10 0.79 0.64
N LYS A 36 10.30 0.40 0.20
CA LYS A 36 11.16 -0.53 0.97
C LYS A 36 11.57 0.06 2.33
N ALA A 37 11.95 1.34 2.36
CA ALA A 37 12.35 1.99 3.61
C ALA A 37 11.16 2.06 4.57
N LYS A 38 9.96 2.45 4.09
CA LYS A 38 8.74 2.44 4.90
C LYS A 38 8.40 1.05 5.43
N LEU A 39 8.31 0.05 4.55
CA LEU A 39 7.89 -1.31 4.90
C LEU A 39 8.84 -1.96 5.91
N PHE A 40 10.14 -2.02 5.62
CA PHE A 40 11.09 -2.78 6.43
C PHE A 40 11.66 -1.95 7.59
N ASN A 41 11.90 -0.66 7.40
CA ASN A 41 12.52 0.16 8.45
C ASN A 41 11.48 0.75 9.41
N GLN A 42 10.40 1.34 8.90
CA GLN A 42 9.38 1.97 9.75
C GLN A 42 8.36 0.94 10.26
N HIS A 43 7.72 0.21 9.36
CA HIS A 43 6.65 -0.75 9.70
C HIS A 43 7.18 -2.10 10.21
N LYS A 44 8.50 -2.33 10.15
CA LYS A 44 9.20 -3.53 10.66
C LYS A 44 8.69 -4.83 10.04
N LEU A 45 8.32 -4.81 8.76
CA LEU A 45 8.01 -6.04 8.03
C LEU A 45 9.22 -6.96 7.96
N LYS A 46 8.96 -8.26 7.86
CA LYS A 46 9.96 -9.28 7.57
C LYS A 46 9.86 -9.66 6.10
N ASP A 47 11.01 -9.77 5.44
CA ASP A 47 11.08 -10.18 4.04
C ASP A 47 10.46 -11.58 3.81
N LYS A 48 10.60 -12.47 4.79
CA LYS A 48 10.00 -13.81 4.78
C LYS A 48 8.77 -13.88 5.68
N GLY A 49 7.65 -14.24 5.06
CA GLY A 49 6.41 -14.61 5.74
C GLY A 49 5.37 -13.49 5.85
N ASP A 50 5.74 -12.23 5.60
CA ASP A 50 4.78 -11.12 5.55
C ASP A 50 4.31 -10.86 4.12
N ALA A 51 3.00 -10.63 4.00
CA ALA A 51 2.37 -10.31 2.73
C ALA A 51 2.44 -8.79 2.53
N TRP A 52 3.11 -8.37 1.47
CA TRP A 52 3.21 -6.98 1.10
C TRP A 52 3.35 -6.83 -0.41
N ILE A 53 3.00 -5.65 -0.88
CA ILE A 53 3.06 -5.30 -2.29
C ILE A 53 3.37 -3.83 -2.44
N SER A 54 4.16 -3.49 -3.45
CA SER A 54 4.41 -2.11 -3.84
C SER A 54 4.28 -1.96 -5.34
N ARG A 55 3.67 -0.84 -5.75
CA ARG A 55 3.46 -0.49 -7.16
C ARG A 55 3.77 0.97 -7.37
N LEU A 56 4.36 1.25 -8.53
CA LEU A 56 4.66 2.60 -8.99
C LEU A 56 3.44 3.12 -9.75
N ALA A 57 2.89 4.25 -9.31
CA ALA A 57 1.88 5.01 -10.03
C ALA A 57 2.54 5.93 -11.07
N LYS A 58 1.74 6.51 -11.97
CA LYS A 58 2.26 7.48 -12.95
C LYS A 58 2.67 8.77 -12.26
N ASP A 59 1.85 9.22 -11.31
CA ASP A 59 1.98 10.51 -10.63
C ASP A 59 1.58 10.37 -9.16
N GLU A 60 1.97 11.32 -8.31
CA GLU A 60 1.68 11.27 -6.87
C GLU A 60 0.18 11.35 -6.57
N TYR A 61 -0.57 12.00 -7.46
CA TYR A 61 -2.02 12.13 -7.37
C TYR A 61 -2.70 10.78 -7.53
N GLU A 62 -2.27 9.97 -8.53
CA GLU A 62 -2.80 8.62 -8.71
C GLU A 62 -2.46 7.75 -7.49
N ALA A 63 -1.23 7.85 -6.96
CA ALA A 63 -0.82 7.08 -5.79
C ALA A 63 -1.68 7.41 -4.55
N HIS A 64 -1.95 8.69 -4.33
CA HIS A 64 -2.82 9.17 -3.26
C HIS A 64 -4.28 8.72 -3.46
N GLU A 65 -4.83 8.86 -4.67
CA GLU A 65 -6.20 8.43 -4.97
C GLU A 65 -6.40 6.93 -4.70
N VAL A 66 -5.42 6.08 -5.04
CA VAL A 66 -5.47 4.65 -4.72
C VAL A 66 -5.54 4.44 -3.20
N ALA A 67 -4.65 5.08 -2.43
CA ALA A 67 -4.62 4.91 -0.99
C ALA A 67 -5.92 5.39 -0.32
N GLU A 68 -6.44 6.55 -0.72
CA GLU A 68 -7.73 7.08 -0.26
C GLU A 68 -8.89 6.16 -0.64
N PHE A 69 -8.87 5.58 -1.84
CA PHE A 69 -9.87 4.61 -2.28
C PHE A 69 -9.91 3.41 -1.32
N PHE A 70 -8.77 2.81 -0.98
CA PHE A 70 -8.71 1.68 -0.04
C PHE A 70 -9.13 2.09 1.38
N ARG A 71 -8.68 3.25 1.84
CA ARG A 71 -9.04 3.76 3.17
C ARG A 71 -10.53 4.04 3.31
N THR A 72 -11.17 4.58 2.28
CA THR A 72 -12.57 5.01 2.31
C THR A 72 -13.53 3.88 1.92
N ASN A 73 -13.28 3.20 0.79
CA ASN A 73 -14.18 2.16 0.26
C ASN A 73 -13.95 0.81 0.93
N ARG A 74 -12.70 0.42 1.15
CA ARG A 74 -12.32 -0.88 1.72
C ARG A 74 -12.05 -0.83 3.23
N LYS A 75 -12.08 0.37 3.83
CA LYS A 75 -11.80 0.62 5.26
C LYS A 75 -10.45 0.06 5.73
N THR A 76 -9.45 0.06 4.86
CA THR A 76 -8.08 -0.30 5.23
C THR A 76 -7.49 0.73 6.19
N LYS A 77 -6.44 0.34 6.92
CA LYS A 77 -5.59 1.31 7.62
C LYS A 77 -4.71 2.04 6.63
N GLY A 78 -4.26 3.23 6.97
CA GLY A 78 -3.44 4.04 6.09
C GLY A 78 -3.34 5.47 6.58
N PRO A 79 -2.30 6.21 6.16
CA PRO A 79 -2.28 7.65 6.37
C PRO A 79 -3.38 8.27 5.49
N GLY A 80 -4.18 9.14 6.08
CA GLY A 80 -4.95 10.11 5.30
C GLY A 80 -4.13 11.38 5.10
N GLY A 81 -4.43 12.16 4.07
CA GLY A 81 -3.79 13.46 3.81
C GLY A 81 -3.11 13.54 2.45
N GLN A 82 -2.55 14.69 2.12
CA GLN A 82 -2.01 14.98 0.79
C GLN A 82 -0.68 14.25 0.52
N PRO A 83 -0.42 13.86 -0.75
CA PRO A 83 0.88 13.34 -1.15
C PRO A 83 1.94 14.44 -1.13
N GLY A 84 3.19 14.07 -0.85
CA GLY A 84 4.35 14.93 -1.10
C GLY A 84 4.88 14.77 -2.52
N ASP A 85 5.75 15.70 -2.93
CA ASP A 85 6.34 15.89 -4.27
C ASP A 85 7.06 14.65 -4.89
N ASN A 86 7.12 13.51 -4.20
CA ASN A 86 7.80 12.30 -4.68
C ASN A 86 7.07 11.01 -4.29
N ASP A 87 5.83 11.09 -3.82
CA ASP A 87 5.08 9.92 -3.35
C ASP A 87 4.44 9.12 -4.48
N LEU A 88 5.28 8.62 -5.38
CA LEU A 88 4.88 7.90 -6.58
C LEU A 88 4.56 6.42 -6.34
N TYR A 89 4.97 5.84 -5.21
CA TYR A 89 4.72 4.43 -4.93
C TYR A 89 3.56 4.26 -3.98
N VAL A 90 2.62 3.39 -4.36
CA VAL A 90 1.62 2.85 -3.45
C VAL A 90 2.16 1.55 -2.86
N TYR A 91 2.00 1.37 -1.56
CA TYR A 91 2.34 0.13 -0.89
C TYR A 91 1.17 -0.35 -0.05
N ALA A 92 1.01 -1.67 0.01
CA ALA A 92 0.07 -2.32 0.89
C ALA A 92 0.75 -3.47 1.62
N TYR A 93 0.39 -3.69 2.88
CA TYR A 93 0.85 -4.84 3.62
C TYR A 93 -0.18 -5.35 4.63
N LYS A 94 -0.11 -6.65 4.90
CA LYS A 94 -0.91 -7.27 5.95
C LYS A 94 -0.29 -6.99 7.31
N MET A 95 -1.04 -6.30 8.16
CA MET A 95 -0.64 -6.04 9.53
C MET A 95 -0.60 -7.35 10.31
N LYS A 96 0.47 -7.53 11.08
CA LYS A 96 0.65 -8.60 12.05
C LYS A 96 1.08 -8.02 13.38
N SER A 97 1.10 -8.86 14.42
CA SER A 97 1.49 -8.46 15.78
C SER A 97 2.87 -7.79 15.89
N HIS A 98 3.80 -8.07 14.96
CA HIS A 98 5.12 -7.43 14.95
C HIS A 98 5.22 -6.18 14.07
N THR A 99 4.25 -5.95 13.18
CA THR A 99 4.26 -4.77 12.31
C THR A 99 3.63 -3.57 13.01
N LYS A 100 4.08 -2.37 12.69
CA LYS A 100 3.53 -1.13 13.26
C LYS A 100 2.81 -0.31 12.18
N PRO A 101 1.47 -0.20 12.20
CA PRO A 101 0.73 0.70 11.31
C PRO A 101 0.96 2.18 11.63
#